data_AF-A0A9P0H1P8-F1
#
_entry.id   AF-A0A9P0H1P8-F1
#
_cell.length_a   1.000
_cell.length_b   1.000
_cell.length_c   1.000
_cell.angle_alpha   90.00
_cell.angle_beta   90.00
_cell.angle_gamma   90.00
#
_symmetry.space_group_name_H-M   'P 1'
#
loop_
_entity.id
_entity.type
_entity.pdbx_description
1 polymer ?
#
loop_
_entity_poly.entity_id
_entity_poly.type
_entity_poly.pdbx_seq_one_letter_code
_entity_poly.pdbx_strand_id
1 'polypeptide(L)'
;MWDPGLENYSQPLLTFAAVSTVLIMVVGLVGNLLTIVALLRCPRVRNIAAAFIISLCAADFLFSAVVLPFSASRFIMGTWVHGDTLCKIVPLVTYSNVGVSLLCIAMITINRYIMIAHYGVYTKIYKPLWIGCMIAFCWALSFGMQIPTFLGYWGKYSYDHNLRTCSIMEDEWGRSSKQSLFLIAFVIPCLIIVGCYAKIFWVVHSSESRMRRHAAGNTGKDKRESKTKRNEWKITKMVLAIFLSFLVCYLPITTIKVYDPFVKFPVIHVISYLLLYMSACINPIIYVIMNPQYRQAYKTVLMCQRPRLLSMTPAGSSLGGQFHNNVVAT
;
A
#
# COMPACT_ATOMS: atom_id res chain seq x y z
N MET A 1 -23.21 33.97 -25.71
CA MET A 1 -23.97 32.74 -26.00
C MET A 1 -23.81 31.85 -24.78
N TRP A 2 -24.87 31.72 -23.99
CA TRP A 2 -24.89 30.94 -22.75
C TRP A 2 -25.02 29.45 -23.12
N ASP A 3 -24.03 28.63 -22.77
CA ASP A 3 -24.07 27.18 -23.02
C ASP A 3 -24.83 26.45 -21.89
N PRO A 4 -25.89 25.65 -22.17
CA PRO A 4 -26.78 25.06 -21.16
C PRO A 4 -26.21 23.84 -20.39
N GLY A 5 -24.88 23.65 -20.32
CA GLY A 5 -24.24 22.51 -19.63
C GLY A 5 -23.93 22.74 -18.14
N LEU A 6 -24.29 23.89 -17.60
CA LEU A 6 -24.01 24.31 -16.22
C LEU A 6 -24.99 23.68 -15.22
N GLU A 7 -24.83 22.39 -14.90
CA GLU A 7 -25.07 21.81 -13.55
C GLU A 7 -24.82 20.28 -13.49
N ASN A 8 -23.74 19.76 -14.08
CA ASN A 8 -23.49 18.31 -13.98
C ASN A 8 -23.30 17.83 -12.52
N TYR A 9 -22.85 18.67 -11.58
CA TYR A 9 -22.72 18.27 -10.18
C TYR A 9 -23.70 19.03 -9.30
N SER A 10 -24.61 18.30 -8.65
CA SER A 10 -25.54 18.88 -7.69
C SER A 10 -24.82 19.27 -6.39
N GLN A 11 -25.26 20.35 -5.75
CA GLN A 11 -24.70 20.81 -4.47
C GLN A 11 -24.71 19.75 -3.36
N PRO A 12 -25.76 18.93 -3.18
CA PRO A 12 -25.75 17.85 -2.21
C PRO A 12 -24.66 16.81 -2.48
N LEU A 13 -24.42 16.47 -3.75
CA LEU A 13 -23.40 15.52 -4.15
C LEU A 13 -21.98 16.05 -3.86
N LEU A 14 -21.74 17.33 -4.15
CA LEU A 14 -20.48 17.99 -3.85
C LEU A 14 -20.23 18.11 -2.34
N THR A 15 -21.26 18.45 -1.57
CA THR A 15 -21.20 18.51 -0.10
C THR A 15 -20.88 17.14 0.49
N PHE A 16 -21.56 16.09 0.02
CA PHE A 16 -21.28 14.71 0.42
C PHE A 16 -19.82 14.31 0.11
N ALA A 17 -19.33 14.67 -1.08
CA ALA A 17 -17.97 14.38 -1.49
C ALA A 17 -16.93 15.13 -0.65
N ALA A 18 -17.18 16.40 -0.34
CA ALA A 18 -16.32 17.21 0.52
C ALA A 18 -16.20 16.61 1.93
N VAL A 19 -17.34 16.32 2.57
CA VAL A 19 -17.38 15.72 3.91
C VAL A 19 -16.67 14.37 3.92
N SER A 20 -16.98 13.51 2.95
CA SER A 20 -16.34 12.19 2.80
C SER A 20 -14.82 12.33 2.62
N THR A 21 -14.37 13.27 1.79
CA THR A 21 -12.93 13.51 1.56
C THR A 21 -12.23 14.00 2.82
N VAL A 22 -12.85 14.87 3.61
CA VAL A 22 -12.31 15.33 4.91
C VAL A 22 -12.21 14.17 5.91
N LEU A 23 -13.23 13.31 5.99
CA LEU A 23 -13.20 12.13 6.85
C LEU A 23 -12.07 11.18 6.43
N ILE A 24 -11.94 10.90 5.12
CA ILE A 24 -10.87 10.08 4.56
C ILE A 24 -9.50 10.68 4.90
N MET A 25 -9.35 12.00 4.77
CA MET A 25 -8.12 12.71 5.11
C MET A 25 -7.71 12.52 6.56
N VAL A 26 -8.64 12.71 7.50
CA VAL A 26 -8.36 12.54 8.94
C VAL A 26 -7.97 11.10 9.24
N VAL A 27 -8.73 10.11 8.73
CA VAL A 27 -8.44 8.69 8.95
C VAL A 27 -7.11 8.30 8.30
N GLY A 28 -6.83 8.81 7.09
CA GLY A 28 -5.58 8.57 6.36
C GLY A 28 -4.36 9.12 7.10
N LEU A 29 -4.41 10.37 7.55
CA LEU A 29 -3.31 10.98 8.31
C LEU A 29 -3.04 10.23 9.63
N VAL A 30 -4.08 10.02 10.43
CA VAL A 30 -3.96 9.38 11.75
C VAL A 30 -3.58 7.91 11.61
N GLY A 31 -4.26 7.17 10.73
CA GLY A 31 -4.07 5.72 10.56
C GLY A 31 -2.70 5.36 10.01
N ASN A 32 -2.23 6.07 8.98
CA ASN A 32 -0.91 5.81 8.40
C ASN A 32 0.22 6.21 9.37
N LEU A 33 0.10 7.36 10.03
CA LEU A 33 1.09 7.78 11.04
C LEU A 33 1.16 6.77 12.19
N LEU A 34 0.01 6.34 12.72
CA LEU A 34 -0.07 5.31 13.75
C LEU A 34 0.59 4.01 13.29
N THR A 35 0.38 3.60 12.04
CA THR A 35 1.00 2.39 11.45
C THR A 35 2.51 2.51 11.37
N ILE A 36 3.02 3.64 10.87
CA ILE A 36 4.46 3.92 10.81
C ILE A 36 5.07 3.82 12.21
N VAL A 37 4.49 4.54 13.18
CA VAL A 37 5.00 4.55 14.56
C VAL A 37 4.94 3.16 15.20
N ALA A 38 3.85 2.43 15.03
CA ALA A 38 3.67 1.10 15.60
C ALA A 38 4.69 0.08 15.06
N LEU A 39 4.92 0.07 13.75
CA LEU A 39 5.86 -0.86 13.12
C LEU A 39 7.32 -0.49 13.42
N LEU A 40 7.65 0.80 13.57
CA LEU A 40 8.99 1.24 13.96
C LEU A 40 9.30 0.97 15.44
N ARG A 41 8.32 1.15 16.33
CA ARG A 41 8.49 0.98 17.79
C ARG A 41 8.44 -0.47 18.26
N CYS A 42 7.90 -1.40 17.46
CA CYS A 42 7.71 -2.79 17.87
C CYS A 42 8.68 -3.75 17.14
N PRO A 43 9.80 -4.18 17.76
CA PRO A 43 10.78 -5.06 17.11
C PRO A 43 10.20 -6.39 16.62
N ARG A 44 9.15 -6.90 17.30
CA ARG A 44 8.52 -8.19 16.97
C ARG A 44 7.86 -8.24 15.59
N VAL A 45 7.48 -7.09 15.05
CA VAL A 45 6.82 -6.98 13.74
C VAL A 45 7.76 -6.46 12.65
N ARG A 46 9.01 -6.12 13.00
CA ARG A 46 10.01 -5.61 12.09
C ARG A 46 10.54 -6.74 11.22
N ASN A 47 10.09 -6.78 9.98
CA ASN A 47 10.58 -7.68 8.95
C ASN A 47 10.63 -6.94 7.60
N ILE A 48 11.07 -7.63 6.55
CA ILE A 48 11.25 -7.04 5.23
C ILE A 48 9.92 -6.54 4.65
N ALA A 49 8.84 -7.29 4.80
CA ALA A 49 7.52 -6.85 4.36
C ALA A 49 7.04 -5.60 5.12
N ALA A 50 7.34 -5.51 6.43
CA ALA A 50 7.03 -4.34 7.24
C ALA A 50 7.75 -3.08 6.75
N ALA A 51 8.96 -3.18 6.20
CA ALA A 51 9.67 -2.03 5.62
C ALA A 51 8.92 -1.45 4.41
N PHE A 52 8.44 -2.31 3.51
CA PHE A 52 7.61 -1.87 2.38
C PHE A 52 6.24 -1.37 2.81
N ILE A 53 5.63 -1.96 3.86
CA ILE A 53 4.38 -1.46 4.44
C ILE A 53 4.56 -0.07 5.06
N ILE A 54 5.69 0.19 5.74
CA ILE A 54 6.03 1.53 6.23
C ILE A 54 6.16 2.52 5.06
N SER A 55 6.84 2.12 3.97
CA SER A 55 6.94 2.96 2.76
C SER A 55 5.57 3.24 2.14
N LEU A 56 4.69 2.24 2.08
CA LEU A 56 3.32 2.39 1.60
C LEU A 56 2.53 3.37 2.47
N CYS A 57 2.62 3.26 3.81
CA CYS A 57 1.99 4.20 4.72
C CYS A 57 2.56 5.62 4.59
N ALA A 58 3.86 5.77 4.31
CA ALA A 58 4.47 7.08 4.08
C ALA A 58 3.95 7.74 2.81
N ALA A 59 3.74 6.96 1.74
CA ALA A 59 3.11 7.42 0.51
C ALA A 59 1.65 7.85 0.76
N ASP A 60 0.85 6.99 1.38
CA ASP A 60 -0.55 7.28 1.69
C ASP A 60 -0.72 8.47 2.67
N PHE A 61 0.22 8.65 3.61
CA PHE A 61 0.28 9.83 4.46
C PHE A 61 0.57 11.09 3.65
N LEU A 62 1.57 11.06 2.75
CA LEU A 62 1.88 12.18 1.85
C LEU A 62 0.67 12.54 0.98
N PHE A 63 -0.02 11.55 0.42
CA PHE A 63 -1.24 11.74 -0.33
C PHE A 63 -2.34 12.38 0.52
N SER A 64 -2.51 11.92 1.75
CA SER A 64 -3.50 12.47 2.68
C SER A 64 -3.18 13.91 3.09
N ALA A 65 -1.89 14.24 3.24
CA ALA A 65 -1.42 15.57 3.65
C ALA A 65 -1.42 16.59 2.51
N VAL A 66 -1.15 16.15 1.28
CA VAL A 66 -0.94 17.06 0.14
C VAL A 66 -2.09 17.03 -0.86
N VAL A 67 -2.72 15.88 -1.15
CA VAL A 67 -3.75 15.79 -2.21
C VAL A 67 -5.15 16.02 -1.66
N LEU A 68 -5.48 15.40 -0.53
CA LEU A 68 -6.84 15.43 0.02
C LEU A 68 -7.33 16.81 0.48
N PRO A 69 -6.50 17.72 1.04
CA PRO A 69 -6.95 19.06 1.38
C PRO A 69 -7.43 19.86 0.17
N PHE A 70 -6.67 19.84 -0.93
CA PHE A 70 -7.07 20.53 -2.16
C PHE A 70 -8.24 19.84 -2.84
N SER A 71 -8.35 18.51 -2.75
CA SER A 71 -9.50 17.77 -3.26
C SER A 71 -10.78 18.11 -2.49
N ALA A 72 -10.72 18.21 -1.16
CA ALA A 72 -11.84 18.65 -0.33
C ALA A 72 -12.25 20.09 -0.65
N SER A 73 -11.28 21.00 -0.72
CA SER A 73 -11.51 22.39 -1.10
C SER A 73 -12.16 22.50 -2.49
N ARG A 74 -11.71 21.71 -3.48
CA ARG A 74 -12.31 21.65 -4.81
C ARG A 74 -13.79 21.24 -4.77
N PHE A 75 -14.16 20.28 -3.94
CA PHE A 75 -15.57 19.90 -3.78
C PHE A 75 -16.39 21.01 -3.12
N ILE A 76 -15.85 21.69 -2.11
CA ILE A 76 -16.51 22.82 -1.43
C ILE A 76 -16.76 23.98 -2.39
N MET A 77 -15.75 24.33 -3.20
CA MET A 77 -15.82 25.43 -4.16
C MET A 77 -16.53 25.04 -5.46
N GLY A 78 -16.77 23.74 -5.68
CA GLY A 78 -17.33 23.19 -6.92
C GLY A 78 -16.41 23.29 -8.14
N THR A 79 -15.18 23.77 -7.99
CA THR A 79 -14.18 23.99 -9.05
C THR A 79 -12.76 24.08 -8.47
N TRP A 80 -11.74 24.09 -9.33
CA TRP A 80 -10.36 24.35 -8.93
C TRP A 80 -10.05 25.85 -8.84
N VAL A 81 -9.57 26.31 -7.69
CA VAL A 81 -9.29 27.75 -7.43
C VAL A 81 -7.84 28.04 -7.01
N HIS A 82 -6.99 27.01 -6.93
CA HIS A 82 -5.65 27.10 -6.30
C HIS A 82 -4.52 27.46 -7.28
N GLY A 83 -4.85 27.99 -8.45
CA GLY A 83 -3.89 28.36 -9.50
C GLY A 83 -3.25 27.19 -10.25
N ASP A 84 -2.46 27.51 -11.27
CA ASP A 84 -1.86 26.54 -12.20
C ASP A 84 -0.75 25.70 -11.55
N THR A 85 0.07 26.29 -10.67
CA THR A 85 1.18 25.58 -10.01
C THR A 85 0.69 24.38 -9.21
N LEU A 86 -0.32 24.58 -8.36
CA LEU A 86 -0.92 23.48 -7.60
C LEU A 86 -1.72 22.53 -8.51
N CYS A 87 -2.25 23.03 -9.64
CA CYS A 87 -2.90 22.21 -10.66
C CYS A 87 -1.92 21.26 -11.37
N LYS A 88 -0.61 21.50 -11.27
CA LYS A 88 0.45 20.59 -11.73
C LYS A 88 0.96 19.68 -10.61
N ILE A 89 1.16 20.23 -9.41
CA ILE A 89 1.72 19.49 -8.26
C ILE A 89 0.73 18.43 -7.72
N VAL A 90 -0.55 18.76 -7.56
CA VAL A 90 -1.52 17.83 -6.96
C VAL A 90 -1.72 16.58 -7.83
N PRO A 91 -1.91 16.68 -9.16
CA PRO A 91 -1.94 15.50 -10.01
C PRO A 91 -0.61 14.73 -10.01
N LEU A 92 0.55 15.41 -10.05
CA LEU A 92 1.85 14.77 -9.94
C LEU A 92 1.93 13.86 -8.71
N VAL A 93 1.64 14.39 -7.52
CA VAL A 93 1.63 13.61 -6.27
C VAL A 93 0.58 12.51 -6.31
N THR A 94 -0.60 12.77 -6.89
CA THR A 94 -1.68 11.78 -7.02
C THR A 94 -1.23 10.56 -7.83
N TYR A 95 -0.72 10.78 -9.04
CA TYR A 95 -0.31 9.70 -9.95
C TYR A 95 0.96 9.00 -9.47
N SER A 96 1.93 9.75 -8.91
CA SER A 96 3.11 9.16 -8.30
C SER A 96 2.78 8.32 -7.07
N ASN A 97 1.82 8.74 -6.23
CA ASN A 97 1.38 7.93 -5.08
C ASN A 97 0.81 6.59 -5.52
N VAL A 98 -0.06 6.59 -6.53
CA VAL A 98 -0.60 5.35 -7.13
C VAL A 98 0.52 4.42 -7.58
N GLY A 99 1.53 4.98 -8.26
CA GLY A 99 2.72 4.23 -8.69
C GLY A 99 3.51 3.64 -7.51
N VAL A 100 3.83 4.46 -6.50
CA VAL A 100 4.59 4.02 -5.32
C VAL A 100 3.83 2.93 -4.59
N SER A 101 2.53 3.10 -4.39
CA SER A 101 1.70 2.12 -3.69
C SER A 101 1.66 0.79 -4.42
N LEU A 102 1.46 0.81 -5.74
CA LEU A 102 1.42 -0.42 -6.54
C LEU A 102 2.78 -1.13 -6.59
N LEU A 103 3.88 -0.39 -6.76
CA LEU A 103 5.23 -0.95 -6.72
C LEU A 103 5.55 -1.52 -5.33
N CYS A 104 5.18 -0.85 -4.25
CA CYS A 104 5.34 -1.38 -2.89
C CYS A 104 4.56 -2.70 -2.71
N ILE A 105 3.32 -2.77 -3.19
CA ILE A 105 2.51 -4.00 -3.16
C ILE A 105 3.19 -5.12 -3.98
N ALA A 106 3.75 -4.79 -5.15
CA ALA A 106 4.53 -5.74 -5.94
C ALA A 106 5.76 -6.24 -5.19
N MET A 107 6.54 -5.35 -4.57
CA MET A 107 7.71 -5.71 -3.78
C MET A 107 7.35 -6.59 -2.58
N ILE A 108 6.25 -6.30 -1.88
CA ILE A 108 5.75 -7.15 -0.78
C ILE A 108 5.38 -8.54 -1.33
N THR A 109 4.69 -8.60 -2.47
CA THR A 109 4.25 -9.86 -3.08
C THR A 109 5.44 -10.70 -3.55
N ILE A 110 6.44 -10.10 -4.20
CA ILE A 110 7.69 -10.75 -4.61
C ILE A 110 8.45 -11.24 -3.38
N ASN A 111 8.53 -10.44 -2.32
CA ASN A 111 9.15 -10.84 -1.07
C ASN A 111 8.49 -12.10 -0.47
N ARG A 112 7.15 -12.16 -0.46
CA ARG A 112 6.42 -13.36 -0.03
C ARG A 112 6.69 -14.55 -0.95
N TYR A 113 6.70 -14.35 -2.26
CA TYR A 113 7.00 -15.40 -3.23
C TYR A 113 8.39 -16.00 -3.01
N ILE A 114 9.44 -15.17 -2.95
CA ILE A 114 10.82 -15.64 -2.76
C ILE A 114 10.99 -16.35 -1.41
N MET A 115 10.38 -15.84 -0.35
CA MET A 115 10.43 -16.49 0.96
C MET A 115 9.80 -17.88 0.97
N ILE A 116 8.67 -18.07 0.26
CA ILE A 116 7.92 -19.34 0.21
C ILE A 116 8.57 -20.34 -0.76
N ALA A 117 8.99 -19.88 -1.94
CA ALA A 117 9.46 -20.73 -3.02
C ALA A 117 10.99 -20.92 -3.04
N HIS A 118 11.75 -19.94 -2.54
CA HIS A 118 13.21 -19.82 -2.75
C HIS A 118 13.94 -19.32 -1.49
N TYR A 119 13.64 -19.92 -0.33
CA TYR A 119 14.19 -19.48 0.96
C TYR A 119 15.73 -19.40 0.99
N GLY A 120 16.44 -20.29 0.28
CA GLY A 120 17.91 -20.30 0.23
C GLY A 120 18.53 -19.05 -0.41
N VAL A 121 17.79 -18.35 -1.29
CA VAL A 121 18.23 -17.09 -1.93
C VAL A 121 17.73 -15.87 -1.16
N TYR A 122 16.65 -16.03 -0.37
CA TYR A 122 15.99 -14.96 0.36
C TYR A 122 16.94 -14.13 1.23
N THR A 123 17.80 -14.79 2.01
CA THR A 123 18.75 -14.12 2.93
C THR A 123 19.87 -13.37 2.21
N LYS A 124 20.15 -13.73 0.95
CA LYS A 124 21.16 -13.05 0.12
C LYS A 124 20.61 -11.77 -0.51
N ILE A 125 19.36 -11.79 -0.94
CA ILE A 125 18.68 -10.66 -1.61
C ILE A 125 18.29 -9.58 -0.59
N TYR A 126 17.61 -9.96 0.49
CA TYR A 126 16.96 -9.00 1.38
C TYR A 126 17.85 -8.53 2.53
N LYS A 127 18.99 -7.94 2.19
CA LYS A 127 19.84 -7.22 3.15
C LYS A 127 19.32 -5.78 3.35
N PRO A 128 19.55 -5.13 4.50
CA PRO A 128 19.05 -3.77 4.78
C PRO A 128 19.37 -2.74 3.69
N LEU A 129 20.60 -2.75 3.16
CA LEU A 129 21.00 -1.85 2.07
C LEU A 129 20.15 -2.05 0.81
N TRP A 130 19.98 -3.30 0.37
CA TRP A 130 19.19 -3.63 -0.82
C TRP A 130 17.71 -3.30 -0.65
N ILE A 131 17.16 -3.47 0.55
CA ILE A 131 15.77 -3.06 0.86
C ILE A 131 15.64 -1.54 0.71
N GLY A 132 16.61 -0.76 1.20
CA GLY A 132 16.66 0.69 1.00
C GLY A 132 16.69 1.06 -0.48
N CYS A 133 17.54 0.40 -1.28
CA CYS A 133 17.60 0.60 -2.73
C CYS A 133 16.28 0.24 -3.44
N MET A 134 15.62 -0.86 -3.04
CA MET A 134 14.32 -1.27 -3.57
C MET A 134 13.23 -0.22 -3.28
N ILE A 135 13.20 0.33 -2.07
CA ILE A 135 12.26 1.41 -1.70
C ILE A 135 12.58 2.65 -2.53
N ALA A 136 13.84 3.10 -2.56
CA ALA A 136 14.25 4.25 -3.36
C ALA A 136 13.89 4.08 -4.84
N PHE A 137 14.05 2.88 -5.40
CA PHE A 137 13.61 2.55 -6.75
C PHE A 137 12.10 2.72 -6.94
N CYS A 138 11.26 2.28 -5.99
CA CYS A 138 9.80 2.44 -6.08
C CYS A 138 9.40 3.92 -6.18
N TRP A 139 10.03 4.79 -5.37
CA TRP A 139 9.82 6.24 -5.40
C TRP A 139 10.36 6.87 -6.67
N ALA A 140 11.63 6.61 -7.00
CA ALA A 140 12.29 7.19 -8.17
C ALA A 140 11.61 6.79 -9.48
N LEU A 141 11.22 5.53 -9.64
CA LEU A 141 10.51 5.07 -10.83
C LEU A 141 9.12 5.74 -10.93
N SER A 142 8.37 5.81 -9.83
CA SER A 142 7.01 6.37 -9.84
C SER A 142 6.98 7.87 -10.11
N PHE A 143 7.87 8.64 -9.49
CA PHE A 143 8.01 10.07 -9.78
C PHE A 143 8.68 10.29 -11.14
N GLY A 144 9.71 9.50 -11.46
CA GLY A 144 10.43 9.58 -12.73
C GLY A 144 9.53 9.40 -13.95
N MET A 145 8.58 8.45 -13.91
CA MET A 145 7.61 8.26 -14.98
C MET A 145 6.67 9.47 -15.18
N GLN A 146 6.48 10.32 -14.17
CA GLN A 146 5.65 11.53 -14.29
C GLN A 146 6.43 12.75 -14.80
N ILE A 147 7.76 12.74 -14.78
CA ILE A 147 8.60 13.89 -15.18
C ILE A 147 8.30 14.37 -16.61
N PRO A 148 8.18 13.50 -17.65
CA PRO A 148 7.88 13.97 -19.01
C PRO A 148 6.57 14.75 -19.13
N THR A 149 5.55 14.34 -18.37
CA THR A 149 4.24 15.02 -18.33
C THR A 149 4.28 16.28 -17.48
N PHE A 150 5.05 16.28 -16.39
CA PHE A 150 5.25 17.46 -15.56
C PHE A 150 5.95 18.59 -16.33
N LEU A 151 6.95 18.25 -17.15
CA LEU A 151 7.68 19.19 -17.99
C LEU A 151 6.95 19.55 -19.30
N GLY A 152 5.82 18.91 -19.61
CA GLY A 152 5.05 19.17 -20.83
C GLY A 152 5.63 18.55 -22.11
N TYR A 153 6.65 17.70 -22.02
CA TYR A 153 7.24 17.02 -23.17
C TYR A 153 6.37 15.89 -23.72
N TRP A 154 5.52 15.30 -22.88
CA TRP A 154 4.58 14.25 -23.29
C TRP A 154 3.31 14.27 -22.43
N GLY A 155 2.28 14.90 -22.96
CA GLY A 155 1.10 15.31 -22.19
C GLY A 155 1.42 16.44 -21.20
N LYS A 156 0.38 17.05 -20.62
CA LYS A 156 0.53 18.10 -19.61
C LYS A 156 -0.45 17.92 -18.46
N TYR A 157 -0.07 18.34 -17.26
CA TYR A 157 -1.05 18.55 -16.20
C TYR A 157 -1.76 19.89 -16.43
N SER A 158 -3.08 19.83 -16.54
CA SER A 158 -3.92 21.00 -16.77
C SER A 158 -5.30 20.79 -16.17
N TYR A 159 -6.03 21.89 -16.03
CA TYR A 159 -7.42 21.87 -15.60
C TYR A 159 -8.32 21.23 -16.67
N ASP A 160 -9.12 20.25 -16.26
CA ASP A 160 -10.17 19.63 -17.06
C ASP A 160 -11.51 20.27 -16.69
N HIS A 161 -12.08 21.02 -17.65
CA HIS A 161 -13.33 21.75 -17.47
C HIS A 161 -14.55 20.83 -17.24
N ASN A 162 -14.55 19.63 -17.82
CA ASN A 162 -15.66 18.68 -17.68
C ASN A 162 -15.64 18.03 -16.29
N LEU A 163 -14.45 17.57 -15.86
CA LEU A 163 -14.26 16.92 -14.56
C LEU A 163 -14.13 17.92 -13.40
N ARG A 164 -14.01 19.21 -13.71
CA ARG A 164 -13.75 20.33 -12.79
C ARG A 164 -12.55 20.09 -11.87
N THR A 165 -11.48 19.49 -12.41
CA THR A 165 -10.31 19.06 -11.63
C THR A 165 -9.06 19.07 -12.49
N CYS A 166 -7.90 19.02 -11.84
CA CYS A 166 -6.62 18.93 -12.54
C CYS A 166 -6.27 17.48 -12.84
N SER A 167 -5.90 17.21 -14.08
CA SER A 167 -5.63 15.85 -14.58
C SER A 167 -4.57 15.90 -15.69
N ILE A 168 -4.13 14.72 -16.15
CA ILE A 168 -3.33 14.60 -17.37
C ILE A 168 -4.24 14.92 -18.56
N MET A 169 -3.83 15.91 -19.34
CA MET A 169 -4.47 16.40 -20.57
C MET A 169 -3.50 16.25 -21.75
N GLU A 170 -4.03 16.39 -22.96
CA GLU A 170 -3.24 16.39 -24.19
C GLU A 170 -2.31 17.61 -24.27
N ASP A 171 -1.10 17.41 -24.81
CA ASP A 171 -0.17 18.49 -25.13
C ASP A 171 -0.56 19.22 -26.43
N GLU A 172 0.24 20.21 -26.83
CA GLU A 172 0.00 21.00 -28.05
C GLU A 172 0.04 20.16 -29.35
N TRP A 173 0.63 18.97 -29.29
CA TRP A 173 0.70 18.03 -30.41
C TRP A 173 -0.38 16.94 -30.33
N GLY A 174 -1.36 17.09 -29.44
CA GLY A 174 -2.45 16.11 -29.25
C GLY A 174 -2.01 14.80 -28.58
N ARG A 175 -0.83 14.77 -27.95
CA ARG A 175 -0.32 13.56 -27.29
C ARG A 175 -0.70 13.56 -25.82
N SER A 176 -1.13 12.41 -25.31
CA SER A 176 -1.42 12.20 -23.89
C SER A 176 -0.61 11.02 -23.34
N SER A 177 0.06 11.23 -22.20
CA SER A 177 0.77 10.17 -21.49
C SER A 177 -0.17 9.22 -20.72
N LYS A 178 -1.45 9.57 -20.59
CA LYS A 178 -2.43 8.87 -19.73
C LYS A 178 -2.53 7.37 -20.05
N GLN A 179 -2.62 7.00 -21.33
CA GLN A 179 -2.74 5.60 -21.75
C GLN A 179 -1.42 4.85 -21.55
N SER A 180 -0.29 5.43 -21.93
CA SER A 180 1.03 4.81 -21.75
C SER A 180 1.37 4.58 -20.28
N LEU A 181 1.06 5.55 -19.41
CA LEU A 181 1.22 5.42 -17.96
C LEU A 181 0.30 4.34 -17.39
N PHE A 182 -0.94 4.21 -17.88
CA PHE A 182 -1.81 3.11 -17.46
C PHE A 182 -1.23 1.74 -17.85
N LEU A 183 -0.74 1.57 -19.08
CA LEU A 183 -0.15 0.30 -19.51
C LEU A 183 1.15 -0.02 -18.76
N ILE A 184 2.09 0.92 -18.71
CA ILE A 184 3.43 0.68 -18.18
C ILE A 184 3.44 0.72 -16.65
N ALA A 185 2.85 1.75 -16.05
CA ALA A 185 2.94 1.99 -14.61
C ALA A 185 1.86 1.24 -13.81
N PHE A 186 0.79 0.76 -14.45
CA PHE A 186 -0.28 0.03 -13.75
C PHE A 186 -0.42 -1.43 -14.21
N VAL A 187 -0.59 -1.70 -15.52
CA VAL A 187 -0.83 -3.07 -16.00
C VAL A 187 0.37 -3.98 -15.76
N ILE A 188 1.59 -3.54 -16.07
CA ILE A 188 2.79 -4.36 -15.87
C ILE A 188 2.98 -4.78 -14.39
N PRO A 189 2.97 -3.87 -13.40
CA PRO A 189 3.04 -4.28 -11.99
C PRO A 189 1.89 -5.21 -11.55
N CYS A 190 0.67 -4.99 -12.05
CA CYS A 190 -0.46 -5.88 -11.77
C CYS A 190 -0.20 -7.31 -12.28
N LEU A 191 0.31 -7.45 -13.51
CA LEU A 191 0.67 -8.76 -14.07
C LEU A 191 1.76 -9.45 -13.26
N ILE A 192 2.77 -8.71 -12.79
CA ILE A 192 3.81 -9.24 -11.90
C ILE A 192 3.19 -9.76 -10.60
N ILE A 193 2.29 -9.00 -9.98
CA ILE A 193 1.61 -9.39 -8.74
C ILE A 193 0.78 -10.66 -8.96
N VAL A 194 -0.04 -10.70 -10.01
CA VAL A 194 -0.88 -11.85 -10.36
C VAL A 194 -0.02 -13.09 -10.63
N GLY A 195 1.05 -12.94 -11.42
CA GLY A 195 2.00 -14.02 -11.69
C GLY A 195 2.68 -14.56 -10.43
N CYS A 196 3.07 -13.68 -9.51
CA CYS A 196 3.62 -14.07 -8.22
C CYS A 196 2.59 -14.85 -7.39
N TYR A 197 1.33 -14.40 -7.31
CA TYR A 197 0.28 -15.12 -6.59
C TYR A 197 -0.04 -16.49 -7.20
N ALA A 198 -0.10 -16.57 -8.54
CA ALA A 198 -0.29 -17.84 -9.24
C ALA A 198 0.82 -18.84 -8.87
N LYS A 199 2.09 -18.39 -8.86
CA LYS A 199 3.23 -19.22 -8.45
C LYS A 199 3.21 -19.57 -6.96
N ILE A 200 2.83 -18.64 -6.08
CA ILE A 200 2.67 -18.92 -4.64
C ILE A 200 1.63 -20.03 -4.44
N PHE A 201 0.46 -19.89 -5.07
CA PHE A 201 -0.62 -20.86 -4.97
C PHE A 201 -0.19 -22.25 -5.47
N TRP A 202 0.50 -22.28 -6.62
CA TRP A 202 1.06 -23.50 -7.18
C TRP A 202 2.03 -24.20 -6.22
N VAL A 203 3.01 -23.47 -5.68
CA VAL A 203 4.02 -24.02 -4.75
C VAL A 203 3.38 -24.57 -3.49
N VAL A 204 2.42 -23.85 -2.91
CA VAL A 204 1.71 -24.28 -1.70
C VAL A 204 0.91 -25.55 -1.96
N HIS A 205 0.10 -25.59 -3.03
CA HIS A 205 -0.71 -26.76 -3.34
C HIS A 205 0.13 -27.99 -3.72
N SER A 206 1.23 -27.77 -4.45
CA SER A 206 2.21 -28.81 -4.77
C SER A 206 2.91 -29.36 -3.51
N SER A 207 3.15 -28.51 -2.50
CA SER A 207 3.73 -28.96 -1.23
C SER A 207 2.75 -29.79 -0.40
N GLU A 208 1.47 -29.42 -0.37
CA GLU A 208 0.43 -30.16 0.36
C GLU A 208 0.17 -31.53 -0.27
N SER A 209 0.12 -31.62 -1.60
CA SER A 209 -0.05 -32.90 -2.31
C SER A 209 1.14 -33.84 -2.10
N ARG A 210 2.38 -33.34 -2.06
CA ARG A 210 3.57 -34.12 -1.68
C ARG A 210 3.52 -34.58 -0.23
N MET A 211 3.17 -33.70 0.71
CA MET A 211 3.08 -34.07 2.13
C MET A 211 1.99 -35.11 2.40
N ARG A 212 0.83 -35.03 1.74
CA ARG A 212 -0.23 -36.04 1.85
C ARG A 212 0.21 -37.43 1.35
N ARG A 213 1.10 -37.49 0.36
CA ARG A 213 1.71 -38.75 -0.13
C ARG A 213 2.74 -39.34 0.85
N HIS A 214 3.31 -38.53 1.73
CA HIS A 214 4.33 -38.93 2.71
C HIS A 214 3.84 -38.94 4.17
N ALA A 215 2.56 -38.69 4.43
CA ALA A 215 1.98 -38.53 5.78
C ALA A 215 1.86 -39.83 6.61
N ALA A 216 2.57 -40.90 6.24
CA ALA A 216 2.47 -42.21 6.88
C ALA A 216 3.32 -42.37 8.17
N GLY A 217 3.82 -41.32 8.84
CA GLY A 217 4.68 -41.62 10.01
C GLY A 217 5.22 -40.54 10.95
N ASN A 218 4.81 -39.26 11.00
CA ASN A 218 5.47 -38.33 11.94
C ASN A 218 4.60 -37.19 12.55
N THR A 219 3.81 -37.51 13.57
CA THR A 219 2.74 -36.64 14.10
C THR A 219 3.18 -35.39 14.90
N GLY A 220 4.44 -35.32 15.35
CA GLY A 220 4.95 -34.24 16.23
C GLY A 220 5.57 -33.04 15.49
N LYS A 221 6.51 -33.29 14.56
CA LYS A 221 7.16 -32.25 13.75
C LYS A 221 6.17 -31.57 12.79
N ASP A 222 5.26 -32.36 12.22
CA ASP A 222 4.24 -31.89 11.28
C ASP A 222 3.32 -30.81 11.89
N LYS A 223 2.99 -30.90 13.19
CA LYS A 223 2.15 -29.91 13.87
C LYS A 223 2.83 -28.54 13.99
N ARG A 224 4.14 -28.48 14.26
CA ARG A 224 4.88 -27.20 14.38
C ARG A 224 5.13 -26.57 13.02
N GLU A 225 5.43 -27.38 12.00
CA GLU A 225 5.62 -26.93 10.63
C GLU A 225 4.30 -26.43 10.01
N SER A 226 3.19 -27.14 10.25
CA SER A 226 1.83 -26.72 9.84
C SER A 226 1.41 -25.39 10.48
N LYS A 227 1.66 -25.19 11.78
CA LYS A 227 1.39 -23.90 12.45
C LYS A 227 2.18 -22.75 11.83
N THR A 228 3.43 -22.97 11.45
CA THR A 228 4.29 -21.94 10.82
C THR A 228 3.78 -21.60 9.42
N LYS A 229 3.47 -22.61 8.60
CA LYS A 229 2.84 -22.42 7.27
C LYS A 229 1.53 -21.64 7.35
N ARG A 230 0.67 -21.95 8.34
CA ARG A 230 -0.60 -21.26 8.56
C ARG A 230 -0.41 -19.78 8.93
N ASN A 231 0.63 -19.43 9.67
CA ASN A 231 0.91 -18.03 10.01
C ASN A 231 1.45 -17.24 8.80
N GLU A 232 2.35 -17.80 8.00
CA GLU A 232 2.81 -17.15 6.77
C GLU A 232 1.66 -16.94 5.77
N TRP A 233 0.74 -17.90 5.68
CA TRP A 233 -0.44 -17.80 4.84
C TRP A 233 -1.37 -16.64 5.21
N LYS A 234 -1.47 -16.30 6.51
CA LYS A 234 -2.25 -15.13 6.96
C LYS A 234 -1.66 -13.83 6.42
N ILE A 235 -0.33 -13.73 6.41
CA ILE A 235 0.38 -12.55 5.88
C ILE A 235 0.14 -12.46 4.36
N THR A 236 0.33 -13.56 3.62
CA THR A 236 0.05 -13.60 2.18
C THR A 236 -1.39 -13.22 1.85
N LYS A 237 -2.37 -13.69 2.62
CA LYS A 237 -3.79 -13.29 2.48
C LYS A 237 -4.01 -11.80 2.73
N MET A 238 -3.34 -11.23 3.74
CA MET A 238 -3.40 -9.79 3.99
C MET A 238 -2.85 -9.01 2.81
N VAL A 239 -1.70 -9.40 2.25
CA VAL A 239 -1.11 -8.73 1.07
C VAL A 239 -2.03 -8.83 -0.14
N LEU A 240 -2.71 -9.97 -0.33
CA LEU A 240 -3.70 -10.13 -1.40
C LEU A 240 -4.89 -9.19 -1.19
N ALA A 241 -5.38 -9.07 0.04
CA ALA A 241 -6.46 -8.14 0.37
C ALA A 241 -6.07 -6.67 0.10
N ILE A 242 -4.83 -6.27 0.39
CA ILE A 242 -4.30 -4.94 0.05
C ILE A 242 -4.34 -4.74 -1.47
N PHE A 243 -3.84 -5.71 -2.24
CA PHE A 243 -3.84 -5.63 -3.71
C PHE A 243 -5.25 -5.52 -4.29
N LEU A 244 -6.17 -6.38 -3.86
CA LEU A 244 -7.57 -6.34 -4.31
C LEU A 244 -8.24 -5.02 -3.94
N SER A 245 -7.97 -4.50 -2.73
CA SER A 245 -8.49 -3.21 -2.28
C SER A 245 -7.95 -2.07 -3.14
N PHE A 246 -6.66 -2.10 -3.50
CA PHE A 246 -6.05 -1.12 -4.42
C PHE A 246 -6.74 -1.13 -5.78
N LEU A 247 -7.03 -2.30 -6.36
CA LEU A 247 -7.76 -2.42 -7.63
C LEU A 247 -9.17 -1.82 -7.54
N VAL A 248 -9.92 -2.16 -6.48
CA VAL A 248 -11.28 -1.63 -6.27
C VAL A 248 -11.27 -0.11 -6.08
N CYS A 249 -10.23 0.44 -5.43
CA CYS A 249 -10.11 1.88 -5.22
C CYS A 249 -9.71 2.63 -6.50
N TYR A 250 -8.83 2.06 -7.32
CA TYR A 250 -8.22 2.77 -8.45
C TYR A 250 -8.91 2.54 -9.80
N LEU A 251 -9.34 1.31 -10.10
CA LEU A 251 -9.89 0.98 -11.42
C LEU A 251 -11.13 1.83 -11.79
N PRO A 252 -12.13 2.04 -10.91
CA PRO A 252 -13.34 2.78 -11.26
C PRO A 252 -13.07 4.17 -11.84
N ILE A 253 -12.13 4.92 -11.26
CA ILE A 253 -11.82 6.28 -11.73
C ILE A 253 -11.11 6.26 -13.09
N THR A 254 -10.25 5.27 -13.34
CA THR A 254 -9.59 5.14 -14.65
C THR A 254 -10.57 4.75 -15.74
N THR A 255 -11.49 3.84 -15.43
CA THR A 255 -12.54 3.36 -16.32
C THR A 255 -13.50 4.49 -16.68
N ILE A 256 -14.10 5.16 -15.70
CA ILE A 256 -15.14 6.17 -15.97
C ILE A 256 -14.59 7.39 -16.74
N LYS A 257 -13.32 7.77 -16.51
CA LYS A 257 -12.65 8.84 -17.27
C LYS A 257 -12.47 8.53 -18.76
N VAL A 258 -12.54 7.27 -19.17
CA VAL A 258 -12.43 6.84 -20.57
C VAL A 258 -13.81 6.68 -21.19
N TYR A 259 -14.74 6.06 -20.47
CA TYR A 259 -16.09 5.78 -20.99
C TYR A 259 -17.05 6.98 -20.96
N ASP A 260 -16.85 7.91 -20.02
CA ASP A 260 -17.72 9.08 -19.85
C ASP A 260 -16.91 10.38 -19.73
N PRO A 261 -16.19 10.81 -20.78
CA PRO A 261 -15.34 12.00 -20.76
C PRO A 261 -16.14 13.31 -20.64
N PHE A 262 -17.42 13.29 -21.00
CA PHE A 262 -18.33 14.45 -20.93
C PHE A 262 -19.16 14.49 -19.65
N VAL A 263 -18.92 13.57 -18.70
CA VAL A 263 -19.55 13.56 -17.37
C VAL A 263 -21.08 13.51 -17.45
N LYS A 264 -21.61 12.57 -18.24
CA LYS A 264 -23.05 12.26 -18.27
C LYS A 264 -23.52 11.62 -16.96
N PHE A 265 -22.62 10.92 -16.26
CA PHE A 265 -22.91 10.23 -15.00
C PHE A 265 -22.09 10.80 -13.83
N PRO A 266 -22.38 12.03 -13.37
CA PRO A 266 -21.58 12.75 -12.37
C PRO A 266 -21.46 12.03 -11.03
N VAL A 267 -22.50 11.31 -10.61
CA VAL A 267 -22.49 10.51 -9.37
C VAL A 267 -21.41 9.42 -9.44
N ILE A 268 -21.26 8.75 -10.59
CA ILE A 268 -20.26 7.69 -10.77
C ILE A 268 -18.85 8.26 -10.74
N HIS A 269 -18.62 9.44 -11.34
CA HIS A 269 -17.35 10.16 -11.23
C HIS A 269 -17.02 10.49 -9.77
N VAL A 270 -17.96 11.06 -9.01
CA VAL A 270 -17.75 11.40 -7.60
C VAL A 270 -17.43 10.16 -6.76
N ILE A 271 -18.22 9.09 -6.88
CA ILE A 271 -17.97 7.84 -6.15
C ILE A 271 -16.60 7.27 -6.53
N SER A 272 -16.23 7.34 -7.82
CA SER A 272 -14.93 6.84 -8.29
C SER A 272 -13.76 7.66 -7.73
N TYR A 273 -13.91 8.98 -7.62
CA TYR A 273 -12.93 9.82 -6.91
C TYR A 273 -12.85 9.49 -5.42
N LEU A 274 -13.98 9.29 -4.75
CA LEU A 274 -14.00 8.89 -3.34
C LEU A 274 -13.34 7.52 -3.14
N LEU A 275 -13.55 6.56 -4.04
CA LEU A 275 -12.85 5.27 -4.02
C LEU A 275 -11.34 5.44 -4.20
N LEU A 276 -10.89 6.30 -5.11
CA LEU A 276 -9.47 6.65 -5.24
C LEU A 276 -8.92 7.21 -3.92
N TYR A 277 -9.64 8.13 -3.28
CA TYR A 277 -9.21 8.73 -2.01
C TYR A 277 -9.21 7.72 -0.85
N MET A 278 -10.19 6.82 -0.80
CA MET A 278 -10.27 5.74 0.19
C MET A 278 -9.03 4.83 0.18
N SER A 279 -8.31 4.73 -0.94
CA SER A 279 -7.05 3.97 -1.00
C SER A 279 -6.03 4.42 0.05
N ALA A 280 -6.06 5.70 0.44
CA ALA A 280 -5.15 6.26 1.43
C ALA A 280 -5.44 5.82 2.86
N CYS A 281 -6.65 5.35 3.19
CA CYS A 281 -7.04 5.02 4.56
C CYS A 281 -7.45 3.54 4.76
N ILE A 282 -7.68 2.80 3.68
CA ILE A 282 -8.09 1.39 3.75
C ILE A 282 -6.97 0.46 4.25
N ASN A 283 -5.71 0.79 3.97
CA ASN A 283 -4.55 -0.03 4.31
C ASN A 283 -4.40 -0.28 5.83
N PRO A 284 -4.39 0.77 6.69
CA PRO A 284 -4.43 0.60 8.15
C PRO A 284 -5.59 -0.27 8.65
N ILE A 285 -6.78 -0.15 8.06
CA ILE A 285 -7.96 -0.93 8.43
C ILE A 285 -7.71 -2.43 8.14
N ILE A 286 -7.18 -2.75 6.95
CA ILE A 286 -6.80 -4.11 6.57
C ILE A 286 -5.78 -4.68 7.55
N TYR A 287 -4.78 -3.90 7.97
CA TYR A 287 -3.76 -4.32 8.94
C TYR A 287 -4.36 -4.69 10.29
N VAL A 288 -5.27 -3.87 10.80
CA VAL A 288 -5.94 -4.10 12.09
C VAL A 288 -6.81 -5.36 12.05
N ILE A 289 -7.52 -5.60 10.95
CA ILE A 289 -8.43 -6.74 10.80
C ILE A 289 -7.63 -8.04 10.62
N MET A 290 -6.65 -8.04 9.71
CA MET A 290 -6.04 -9.27 9.19
C MET A 290 -4.73 -9.66 9.86
N ASN A 291 -4.07 -8.76 10.62
CA ASN A 291 -2.79 -9.06 11.26
C ASN A 291 -2.81 -8.89 12.79
N PRO A 292 -2.94 -10.00 13.54
CA PRO A 292 -2.93 -9.96 15.00
C PRO A 292 -1.66 -9.38 15.60
N GLN A 293 -0.50 -9.56 14.96
CA GLN A 293 0.76 -9.02 15.47
C GLN A 293 0.79 -7.49 15.34
N TYR A 294 0.25 -6.95 14.25
CA TYR A 294 0.13 -5.51 14.05
C TYR A 294 -0.88 -4.91 15.03
N ARG A 295 -2.01 -5.60 15.28
CA ARG A 295 -2.95 -5.21 16.35
C ARG A 295 -2.30 -5.09 17.72
N GLN A 296 -1.40 -6.00 18.07
CA GLN A 296 -0.64 -5.89 19.32
C GLN A 296 0.35 -4.71 19.31
N ALA A 297 0.98 -4.43 18.16
CA ALA A 297 1.85 -3.26 18.01
C ALA A 297 1.07 -1.95 18.18
N TYR A 298 -0.11 -1.83 17.55
CA TYR A 298 -1.02 -0.69 17.74
C TYR A 298 -1.42 -0.53 19.21
N LYS A 299 -1.82 -1.61 19.88
CA LYS A 299 -2.18 -1.58 21.31
C LYS A 299 -1.01 -1.11 22.18
N THR A 300 0.21 -1.54 21.88
CA THR A 300 1.41 -1.12 22.62
C THR A 300 1.64 0.38 22.53
N VAL A 301 1.49 0.96 21.34
CA VAL A 301 1.64 2.41 21.12
C VAL A 301 0.50 3.20 21.77
N LEU A 302 -0.75 2.78 21.55
CA LEU A 302 -1.93 3.47 22.08
C LEU A 302 -2.03 3.41 23.62
N MET A 303 -1.53 2.34 24.24
CA MET A 303 -1.50 2.18 25.70
C MET A 303 -0.16 2.64 26.32
N CYS A 304 0.70 3.31 25.55
CA CYS A 304 2.03 3.78 25.98
C CYS A 304 2.86 2.71 26.73
N GLN A 305 2.68 1.44 26.40
CA GLN A 305 3.40 0.36 27.06
C GLN A 305 4.84 0.36 26.55
N ARG A 306 5.82 0.32 27.47
CA ARG A 306 7.21 0.10 27.07
C ARG A 306 7.28 -1.20 26.27
N PRO A 307 7.88 -1.21 25.06
CA PRO A 307 8.04 -2.44 24.31
C PRO A 307 8.79 -3.43 25.20
N ARG A 308 8.13 -4.52 25.60
CA ARG A 308 8.77 -5.58 26.40
C ARG A 308 9.90 -6.16 25.56
N LEU A 309 11.12 -5.61 25.74
CA LEU A 309 12.39 -6.20 25.38
C LEU A 309 12.51 -7.47 26.23
N LEU A 310 11.87 -8.54 25.78
CA LEU A 310 12.11 -9.86 26.34
C LEU A 310 13.47 -10.30 25.80
N SER A 311 14.42 -10.34 26.73
CA SER A 311 15.76 -10.88 26.61
C SER A 311 15.82 -12.06 25.66
N MET A 312 16.80 -12.04 24.76
CA MET A 312 17.43 -13.29 24.33
C MET A 312 17.98 -13.94 25.60
N THR A 313 17.31 -14.96 26.12
CA THR A 313 17.94 -15.94 27.00
C THR A 313 18.48 -17.05 26.11
N PRO A 314 19.80 -17.12 25.86
CA PRO A 314 20.44 -18.37 25.54
C PRO A 314 20.70 -19.09 26.87
N ALA A 315 19.83 -20.01 27.26
CA ALA A 315 20.12 -20.92 28.35
C ALA A 315 19.44 -22.27 28.09
N GLY A 316 20.00 -22.99 27.13
CA GLY A 316 20.00 -24.44 27.16
C GLY A 316 21.43 -24.90 27.44
N SER A 317 21.59 -25.74 28.47
CA SER A 317 22.65 -26.73 28.74
C SER A 317 23.32 -26.66 30.13
N SER A 318 23.48 -27.86 30.70
CA SER A 318 24.01 -28.30 32.02
C SER A 318 22.99 -28.25 33.18
N LEU A 319 22.54 -29.35 33.81
CA LEU A 319 23.02 -30.74 33.91
C LEU A 319 24.44 -30.87 34.47
N GLY A 320 24.50 -31.09 35.79
CA GLY A 320 25.57 -31.86 36.46
C GLY A 320 26.55 -31.04 37.30
N GLY A 321 26.49 -31.23 38.63
CA GLY A 321 27.64 -30.98 39.51
C GLY A 321 27.35 -30.10 40.74
N GLN A 322 26.65 -30.62 41.73
CA GLN A 322 26.81 -30.15 43.11
C GLN A 322 28.18 -30.60 43.60
N PHE A 323 29.16 -29.70 43.60
CA PHE A 323 30.38 -29.84 44.39
C PHE A 323 30.24 -29.02 45.67
N HIS A 324 30.46 -29.74 46.77
CA HIS A 324 30.56 -29.30 48.15
C HIS A 324 31.67 -28.24 48.30
N ASN A 325 31.40 -27.13 48.97
CA ASN A 325 32.45 -26.22 49.46
C ASN A 325 32.19 -25.90 50.94
N ASN A 326 32.97 -26.56 51.80
CA ASN A 326 33.29 -26.15 53.16
C ASN A 326 34.57 -25.31 53.12
N VAL A 327 34.51 -24.05 53.54
CA VAL A 327 35.64 -23.25 54.09
C VAL A 327 35.01 -22.21 55.02
N VAL A 328 34.86 -22.50 56.31
CA VAL A 328 35.75 -22.09 57.44
C VAL A 328 36.02 -20.59 57.48
N ALA A 329 35.42 -19.95 58.48
CA ALA A 329 35.73 -18.61 58.95
C ALA A 329 37.00 -18.65 59.82
N THR A 330 37.88 -17.67 59.60
CA THR A 330 38.69 -16.99 60.61
C THR A 330 38.75 -15.53 60.23
#